data_AF-A0A6L9M0E1-F1
#
_entry.id   AF-A0A6L9M0E1-F1
#
_cell.length_a   1.000
_cell.length_b   1.000
_cell.length_c   1.000
_cell.angle_alpha   90.00
_cell.angle_beta   90.00
_cell.angle_gamma   90.00
#
_symmetry.space_group_name_H-M   'P 1'
#
loop_
_entity.id
_entity.type
_entity.pdbx_description
1 polymer ?
#
loop_
_entity_poly.entity_id
_entity_poly.type
_entity_poly.pdbx_seq_one_letter_code
_entity_poly.pdbx_strand_id
1 'polypeptide(L)'
;MPELSDYRKMVQCERCLEVFSADLETCPVCGSDDLIGYKIQNPFSRLPMERVLYATGHLMWMIGLVGCLFLLWNTNSDDSSRNWMFACAGFGVLLFSMVMSVTLFGLGEMLKRMIRIQRRVRAFMQDYVSNE
;
A
#
# COMPACT_ATOMS: atom_id res chain seq x y z
N MET A 1 5.05 19.10 -8.05
CA MET A 1 3.81 18.30 -7.96
C MET A 1 3.37 18.02 -9.39
N PRO A 2 3.56 16.81 -9.95
CA PRO A 2 3.07 16.51 -11.29
C PRO A 2 1.62 16.02 -11.22
N GLU A 3 0.94 16.29 -12.33
CA GLU A 3 -0.50 16.31 -12.53
C GLU A 3 -1.19 14.96 -12.39
N LEU A 4 -2.35 14.98 -11.74
CA LEU A 4 -3.25 13.85 -11.49
C LEU A 4 -4.17 13.59 -12.71
N SER A 5 -3.61 13.61 -13.92
CA SER A 5 -4.34 13.61 -15.20
C SER A 5 -4.03 12.38 -16.05
N ASP A 6 -4.31 11.17 -15.55
CA ASP A 6 -4.55 10.02 -16.44
C ASP A 6 -5.28 8.88 -15.71
N TYR A 7 -6.50 9.13 -15.23
CA TYR A 7 -7.45 8.05 -15.04
C TYR A 7 -8.04 7.72 -16.41
N ARG A 8 -7.27 7.02 -17.27
CA ARG A 8 -7.78 6.57 -18.56
C ARG A 8 -9.05 5.76 -18.32
N LYS A 9 -10.20 6.34 -18.65
CA LYS A 9 -11.50 5.68 -18.52
C LYS A 9 -11.48 4.52 -19.50
N MET A 10 -11.40 3.29 -19.00
CA MET A 10 -11.51 2.09 -19.82
C MET A 10 -12.92 1.54 -19.68
N VAL A 11 -13.55 1.26 -20.81
CA VAL A 11 -14.88 0.65 -20.92
C VAL A 11 -14.71 -0.82 -21.28
N GLN A 12 -15.67 -1.66 -20.86
CA GLN A 12 -15.67 -3.08 -21.17
C GLN A 12 -16.89 -3.42 -22.03
N CYS A 13 -16.64 -4.12 -23.13
CA CYS A 13 -17.66 -4.69 -24.01
C CYS A 13 -18.48 -5.77 -23.27
N GLU A 14 -19.81 -5.70 -23.31
CA GLU A 14 -20.67 -6.71 -22.65
C GLU A 14 -20.61 -8.06 -23.36
N ARG A 15 -20.60 -8.05 -24.70
CA ARG A 15 -20.68 -9.27 -25.53
C ARG A 15 -19.36 -10.04 -25.63
N CYS A 16 -18.25 -9.32 -25.60
CA CYS A 16 -16.93 -9.83 -25.94
C CYS A 16 -15.90 -9.65 -24.83
N LEU A 17 -16.26 -8.94 -23.75
CA LEU A 17 -15.45 -8.68 -22.56
C LEU A 17 -14.12 -7.96 -22.81
N GLU A 18 -13.87 -7.50 -24.04
CA GLU A 18 -12.69 -6.74 -24.40
C GLU A 18 -12.69 -5.37 -23.70
N VAL A 19 -11.53 -4.96 -23.18
CA VAL A 19 -11.34 -3.71 -22.44
C VAL A 19 -10.63 -2.71 -23.34
N PHE A 20 -11.27 -1.57 -23.59
CA PHE A 20 -10.75 -0.55 -24.50
C PHE A 20 -10.99 0.86 -23.96
N SER A 21 -10.34 1.86 -24.59
CA SER A 21 -10.45 3.27 -24.17
C SER A 21 -11.89 3.78 -24.38
N ALA A 22 -12.40 4.55 -23.41
CA ALA A 22 -13.73 5.17 -23.48
C ALA A 22 -13.91 6.13 -24.67
N ASP A 23 -12.84 6.47 -25.39
CA ASP A 23 -12.87 7.29 -26.59
C ASP A 23 -13.48 6.55 -27.81
N LEU A 24 -13.64 5.22 -27.74
CA LEU A 24 -14.36 4.45 -28.74
C LEU A 24 -15.81 4.22 -28.26
N GLU A 25 -16.79 4.66 -29.04
CA GLU A 25 -18.23 4.49 -28.75
C GLU A 25 -18.74 3.08 -29.12
N THR A 26 -17.95 2.32 -29.89
CA THR A 26 -18.29 0.99 -30.38
C THR A 26 -17.14 0.03 -30.13
N CYS A 27 -17.43 -1.22 -29.75
CA CYS A 27 -16.38 -2.20 -29.55
C CYS A 27 -15.64 -2.52 -30.87
N PRO A 28 -14.30 -2.42 -30.94
CA PRO A 28 -13.53 -2.67 -32.16
C PRO A 28 -13.50 -4.15 -32.58
N VAL A 29 -13.89 -5.07 -31.70
CA VAL A 29 -13.86 -6.53 -31.96
C VAL A 29 -15.21 -7.05 -32.44
N CYS A 30 -16.30 -6.63 -31.80
CA CYS A 30 -17.64 -7.18 -32.06
C CYS A 30 -18.66 -6.17 -32.60
N GLY A 31 -18.32 -4.88 -32.65
CA GLY A 31 -19.20 -3.84 -33.18
C GLY A 31 -20.45 -3.54 -32.34
N SER A 32 -20.53 -4.00 -31.07
CA SER A 32 -21.70 -3.74 -30.22
C SER A 32 -21.61 -2.37 -29.53
N ASP A 33 -22.77 -1.74 -29.37
CA ASP A 33 -22.94 -0.46 -28.66
C ASP A 33 -23.22 -0.66 -27.15
N ASP A 34 -23.46 -1.90 -26.71
CA ASP A 34 -23.70 -2.26 -25.32
C ASP A 34 -22.38 -2.32 -24.52
N LEU A 35 -22.08 -1.22 -23.84
CA LEU A 35 -20.87 -1.01 -23.03
C LEU A 35 -21.22 -0.89 -21.55
N ILE A 36 -20.69 -1.80 -20.72
CA ILE A 36 -20.86 -1.74 -19.27
C ILE A 36 -19.79 -0.84 -18.66
N GLY A 37 -20.21 -0.02 -17.70
CA GLY A 37 -19.54 1.15 -17.13
C GLY A 37 -18.03 1.07 -16.84
N TYR A 38 -17.44 2.26 -16.86
CA TYR A 38 -16.04 2.62 -16.63
C TYR A 38 -15.38 1.87 -15.46
N LYS A 39 -14.41 1.01 -15.76
CA LYS A 39 -13.53 0.42 -14.75
C LYS A 39 -12.36 1.36 -14.52
N ILE A 40 -12.44 2.22 -13.49
CA ILE A 40 -11.29 3.02 -13.05
C ILE A 40 -10.18 2.04 -12.68
N GLN A 41 -9.17 1.92 -13.53
CA GLN A 41 -8.00 1.12 -13.25
C GLN A 41 -7.21 1.86 -12.16
N ASN A 42 -7.46 1.51 -10.90
CA ASN A 42 -6.79 2.17 -9.78
C ASN A 42 -5.27 1.94 -9.89
N PRO A 43 -4.44 2.98 -10.13
CA PRO A 43 -2.99 2.82 -10.27
C PRO A 43 -2.35 2.28 -8.98
N PHE A 44 -2.97 2.50 -7.83
CA PHE A 44 -2.54 1.94 -6.54
C PHE A 44 -2.67 0.42 -6.45
N SER A 45 -3.46 -0.22 -7.31
CA SER A 45 -3.59 -1.69 -7.35
C SER A 45 -2.34 -2.40 -7.87
N ARG A 46 -1.44 -1.69 -8.58
CA ARG A 46 -0.20 -2.26 -9.13
C ARG A 46 1.00 -2.11 -8.22
N LEU A 47 0.92 -1.30 -7.17
CA LEU A 47 2.04 -1.13 -6.25
C LEU A 47 2.17 -2.39 -5.39
N PRO A 48 3.37 -3.01 -5.30
CA PRO A 48 3.59 -4.12 -4.40
C PRO A 48 3.55 -3.59 -2.95
N MET A 49 2.35 -3.53 -2.37
CA MET A 49 2.07 -3.11 -0.99
C MET A 49 3.03 -3.76 0.02
N GLU A 50 3.39 -5.01 -0.21
CA GLU A 50 4.39 -5.75 0.56
C GLU A 50 5.75 -5.02 0.62
N ARG A 51 6.29 -4.62 -0.53
CA ARG A 51 7.60 -3.93 -0.59
C ARG A 51 7.55 -2.56 0.06
N VAL A 52 6.43 -1.84 -0.12
CA VAL A 52 6.22 -0.54 0.52
C VAL A 52 6.21 -0.70 2.03
N LEU A 53 5.50 -1.70 2.55
CA LEU A 53 5.40 -1.91 3.99
C LEU A 53 6.73 -2.33 4.63
N TYR A 54 7.50 -3.19 3.96
CA TYR A 54 8.85 -3.54 4.41
C TYR A 54 9.79 -2.35 4.35
N ALA A 55 9.77 -1.55 3.29
CA ALA A 55 10.58 -0.35 3.18
C ALA A 55 10.24 0.65 4.30
N THR A 56 8.96 0.88 4.56
CA THR A 56 8.51 1.75 5.65
C THR A 56 8.92 1.21 7.02
N GLY A 57 8.86 -0.11 7.24
CA GLY A 57 9.33 -0.73 8.48
C GLY A 57 10.83 -0.52 8.73
N HIS A 58 11.67 -0.64 7.69
CA HIS A 58 13.10 -0.37 7.79
C HIS A 58 13.39 1.12 7.99
N LEU A 59 12.71 2.00 7.25
CA LEU A 59 12.87 3.45 7.41
C LEU A 59 12.48 3.90 8.82
N MET A 60 11.39 3.37 9.37
CA MET A 60 10.96 3.66 10.75
C MET A 60 12.03 3.25 11.77
N TRP A 61 12.65 2.08 11.58
CA TRP A 61 13.74 1.62 12.44
C TRP A 61 14.97 2.54 12.36
N MET A 62 15.39 2.90 11.14
CA MET A 62 16.53 3.80 10.93
C MET A 62 16.28 5.18 11.54
N ILE A 63 15.06 5.73 11.41
CA ILE A 63 14.67 7.00 12.01
C ILE A 63 14.68 6.90 13.55
N GLY A 64 14.22 5.79 14.13
CA GLY A 64 14.27 5.56 15.57
C GLY A 64 15.70 5.55 16.14
N LEU A 65 16.64 4.90 15.44
CA LEU A 65 18.05 4.92 15.81
C LEU A 65 18.66 6.33 15.74
N VAL A 66 18.38 7.05 14.65
CA VAL A 66 18.84 8.44 14.48
C VAL A 66 18.24 9.35 15.56
N GLY A 67 16.96 9.19 15.89
CA GLY A 67 16.29 9.94 16.96
C GLY A 67 16.91 9.66 18.34
N CYS A 68 17.25 8.41 18.65
CA CYS A 68 17.94 8.06 19.90
C CYS A 68 19.34 8.69 19.96
N LEU A 69 20.12 8.60 18.88
CA LEU A 69 21.45 9.22 18.80
C LEU A 69 21.37 10.73 18.95
N PHE A 70 20.37 11.38 18.35
CA PHE A 70 20.15 12.82 18.49
C PHE A 70 19.81 13.21 19.93
N LEU A 71 18.95 12.45 20.61
CA LEU A 71 18.61 12.70 22.02
C LEU A 71 19.81 12.51 22.94
N LEU A 72 20.60 11.45 22.73
CA LEU A 72 21.85 11.21 23.46
C LEU A 72 22.90 12.30 23.22
N TRP A 73 23.00 12.81 21.99
CA TRP A 73 23.90 13.92 21.66
C TRP A 73 23.55 15.20 22.42
N ASN A 74 22.27 15.43 22.70
CA ASN A 74 21.81 16.60 23.46
C ASN A 74 22.02 16.47 24.99
N THR A 75 22.48 15.31 25.49
CA THR A 75 22.70 15.03 26.92
C THR A 75 23.96 15.69 27.52
N ASN A 76 24.57 16.65 26.83
CA ASN A 76 25.81 17.31 27.27
C ASN A 76 25.58 18.54 28.20
N SER A 77 24.46 18.62 28.91
CA SER A 77 24.17 19.74 29.83
C SER A 77 24.54 19.42 31.29
N ASP A 78 24.89 20.42 32.09
CA ASP A 78 25.31 20.25 33.50
C ASP A 78 24.15 19.81 34.44
N ASP A 79 22.90 19.94 33.97
CA ASP A 79 21.69 19.58 34.72
C ASP A 79 21.42 18.07 34.68
N SER A 80 21.73 17.37 35.79
CA SER A 80 21.51 15.92 35.93
C SER A 80 20.05 15.48 35.70
N SER A 81 19.06 16.30 36.04
CA SER A 81 17.64 15.97 35.86
C SER A 81 17.21 15.97 34.40
N ARG A 82 17.69 16.93 33.60
CA ARG A 82 17.41 17.02 32.16
C ARG A 82 18.09 15.89 31.39
N ASN A 83 19.32 15.55 31.77
CA ASN A 83 20.05 14.44 31.16
C ASN A 83 19.34 13.10 31.36
N TRP A 84 18.76 12.86 32.55
CA TRP A 84 17.97 11.66 32.82
C TRP A 84 16.71 11.59 31.96
N MET A 85 15.99 12.71 31.80
CA MET A 85 14.80 12.77 30.93
C MET A 85 15.14 12.48 29.47
N PHE A 86 16.24 13.03 28.93
CA PHE A 86 16.67 12.75 27.56
C PHE A 86 17.13 11.30 27.36
N ALA A 87 17.81 10.70 28.33
CA ALA A 87 18.18 9.29 28.29
C ALA A 87 16.95 8.38 28.28
N CYS A 88 15.99 8.61 29.17
CA CYS A 88 14.73 7.85 29.19
C CYS A 88 13.92 8.05 27.90
N ALA A 89 13.87 9.28 27.38
CA ALA A 89 13.20 9.58 26.11
C ALA A 89 13.88 8.86 24.94
N GLY A 90 15.21 8.83 24.88
CA GLY A 90 15.97 8.11 23.85
C GLY A 90 15.66 6.61 23.82
N PHE A 91 15.68 5.97 24.99
CA PHE A 91 15.28 4.56 25.12
C PHE A 91 13.81 4.34 24.75
N GLY A 92 12.92 5.25 25.15
CA GLY A 92 11.50 5.19 24.81
C GLY A 92 11.25 5.27 23.30
N VAL A 93 11.92 6.20 22.61
CA VAL A 93 11.84 6.33 21.13
C VAL A 93 12.36 5.08 20.44
N LEU A 94 13.47 4.51 20.94
CA LEU A 94 14.06 3.30 20.36
C LEU A 94 13.10 2.09 20.51
N LEU A 95 12.58 1.86 21.71
CA LEU A 95 11.59 0.80 21.96
C LEU A 95 10.31 1.00 21.13
N PHE A 96 9.78 2.21 21.09
CA PHE A 96 8.57 2.50 20.31
C PHE A 96 8.80 2.25 18.82
N SER A 97 9.93 2.72 18.27
CA SER A 97 10.28 2.49 16.87
C SER A 97 10.48 1.01 16.54
N MET A 98 11.04 0.22 17.46
CA MET A 98 11.18 -1.22 17.34
C MET A 98 9.81 -1.90 17.25
N VAL A 99 8.91 -1.58 18.19
CA VAL A 99 7.56 -2.15 18.21
C VAL A 99 6.80 -1.80 16.94
N MET A 100 6.86 -0.54 16.51
CA MET A 100 6.22 -0.09 15.26
C MET A 100 6.81 -0.76 14.02
N SER A 101 8.12 -1.02 13.99
CA SER A 101 8.75 -1.75 12.89
C SER A 101 8.23 -3.18 12.84
N VAL A 102 8.25 -3.90 13.97
CA VAL A 102 7.76 -5.30 14.07
C VAL A 102 6.28 -5.41 13.67
N THR A 103 5.43 -4.48 14.09
CA THR A 103 4.01 -4.49 13.70
C THR A 103 3.83 -4.29 12.20
N LEU A 104 4.58 -3.38 11.57
CA LEU A 104 4.56 -3.19 10.12
C LEU A 104 5.04 -4.44 9.36
N PHE A 105 6.09 -5.11 9.83
CA PHE A 105 6.52 -6.40 9.26
C PHE A 105 5.44 -7.49 9.41
N GLY A 106 4.82 -7.58 10.59
CA GLY A 106 3.73 -8.50 10.85
C GLY A 106 2.54 -8.30 9.92
N LEU A 107 2.14 -7.04 9.70
CA LEU A 107 1.09 -6.69 8.75
C LEU A 107 1.45 -7.09 7.31
N GLY A 108 2.72 -7.00 6.92
CA GLY A 108 3.20 -7.42 5.59
C GLY A 108 3.00 -8.91 5.33
N GLU A 109 3.32 -9.74 6.32
CA GLU A 109 3.07 -11.18 6.26
C GLU A 109 1.57 -11.53 6.25
N MET A 110 0.77 -10.78 7.01
CA MET A 110 -0.69 -10.97 7.00
C MET A 110 -1.32 -10.60 5.66
N LEU A 111 -0.87 -9.51 5.02
CA LEU A 111 -1.32 -9.11 3.69
C LEU A 111 -1.05 -10.21 2.65
N LYS A 112 0.12 -10.87 2.69
CA LYS A 112 0.40 -12.03 1.80
C LYS A 112 -0.59 -13.16 1.97
N ARG A 113 -0.96 -13.47 3.22
CA ARG A 113 -1.95 -14.52 3.51
C ARG A 113 -3.32 -14.11 2.99
N MET A 114 -3.71 -12.86 3.22
CA MET A 114 -4.99 -12.33 2.77
C MET A 114 -5.13 -12.29 1.25
N ILE A 115 -4.09 -11.85 0.51
CA ILE A 115 -4.10 -11.81 -0.96
C ILE A 115 -4.30 -13.22 -1.54
N ARG A 116 -3.68 -14.26 -0.96
CA ARG A 116 -3.87 -15.64 -1.41
C ARG A 116 -5.32 -16.10 -1.23
N ILE A 117 -5.95 -15.74 -0.11
CA ILE A 117 -7.36 -16.06 0.16
C ILE A 117 -8.26 -15.30 -0.82
N GLN A 118 -8.04 -14.00 -1.02
CA GLN A 118 -8.80 -13.19 -1.96
C GLN A 118 -8.72 -13.71 -3.40
N ARG A 119 -7.54 -14.18 -3.83
CA ARG A 119 -7.39 -14.80 -5.16
C ARG A 119 -8.20 -16.09 -5.30
N ARG A 120 -8.23 -16.94 -4.28
CA ARG A 120 -9.05 -18.16 -4.28
C ARG A 120 -10.54 -17.85 -4.31
N VAL A 121 -11.00 -16.92 -3.46
CA VAL A 121 -12.40 -16.48 -3.44
C VAL A 121 -12.81 -15.89 -4.79
N ARG A 122 -11.95 -15.08 -5.42
CA ARG A 122 -12.22 -14.56 -6.77
C ARG A 122 -12.37 -15.67 -7.81
N ALA A 123 -11.54 -16.71 -7.77
CA ALA A 123 -11.66 -17.85 -8.68
C ALA A 123 -13.02 -18.56 -8.49
N PHE A 124 -13.41 -18.85 -7.25
CA PHE A 124 -14.73 -19.45 -6.96
C PHE A 124 -15.90 -18.59 -7.46
N MET A 125 -15.83 -17.27 -7.30
CA MET A 125 -16.89 -16.37 -7.79
C MET A 125 -16.96 -16.36 -9.31
N GLN A 126 -15.83 -16.51 -10.02
CA GLN A 126 -15.82 -16.60 -11.48
C GLN A 126 -16.48 -17.91 -11.96
N ASP A 127 -16.17 -19.04 -11.30
CA ASP A 127 -16.76 -20.34 -11.62
C ASP A 127 -18.28 -20.36 -11.39
N TYR A 128 -18.76 -19.68 -10.34
CA TYR A 128 -20.19 -19.53 -10.06
C TYR A 128 -20.91 -18.76 -11.19
N VAL A 129 -20.35 -17.61 -11.60
CA VAL A 129 -20.93 -16.78 -12.67
C VAL A 129 -20.92 -17.48 -14.03
N SER A 130 -19.92 -18.31 -14.34
CA SER A 130 -19.87 -19.04 -15.62
C SER A 130 -20.86 -20.22 -15.73
N ASN A 131 -21.40 -20.69 -14.61
CA ASN A 131 -22.33 -21.83 -14.55
C ASN A 131 -23.81 -21.40 -14.53
N GLU A 132 -24.08 -20.09 -14.53
CA GLU A 132 -25.42 -19.48 -14.61
C GLU A 132 -25.67 -18.96 -16.02
#